data_AF-A0A4Q5RM86-F1
#
_entry.id   AF-A0A4Q5RM86-F1
#
_cell.length_a   1.000
_cell.length_b   1.000
_cell.length_c   1.000
_cell.angle_alpha   90.00
_cell.angle_beta   90.00
_cell.angle_gamma   90.00
#
_symmetry.space_group_name_H-M   'P 1'
#
loop_
_entity.id
_entity.type
_entity.pdbx_description
1 polymer ?
#
loop_
_entity_poly.entity_id
_entity_poly.type
_entity_poly.pdbx_seq_one_letter_code
_entity_poly.pdbx_strand_id
1 'polypeptide(L)'
;VTAPTNGAAGVIPAVLHYAIVFCDKNSIDQVIRFLLTASEIGSIFKKGSTISAAMGGCQAEIGVSSAMAAGALTEILGGSQRQVLMAAEIAMEHHLGMTCDPIGGLVQVPCIERNTMGAIKAITASQLALQSNPDNARVSLDAVVKTMWQTAQDMNSKYKETADGGLAVQIPISIPDC
;
A
#
# COMPACT_ATOMS: atom_id res chain seq x y z
N VAL A 1 7.01 1.35 13.81
CA VAL A 1 5.66 0.75 14.00
C VAL A 1 5.28 0.08 12.70
N THR A 2 4.75 -1.15 12.73
CA THR A 2 4.40 -1.86 11.49
C THR A 2 3.16 -1.24 10.85
N ALA A 3 3.12 -1.17 9.51
CA ALA A 3 1.96 -0.61 8.80
C ALA A 3 1.85 -1.12 7.34
N PRO A 4 1.46 -2.38 7.08
CA PRO A 4 1.23 -3.46 8.04
C PRO A 4 2.50 -4.23 8.41
N THR A 5 3.62 -4.01 7.72
CA THR A 5 4.93 -4.62 7.99
C THR A 5 6.00 -3.56 8.26
N ASN A 6 7.22 -3.97 8.59
CA ASN A 6 8.35 -3.05 8.76
C ASN A 6 8.78 -2.44 7.41
N GLY A 7 8.77 -3.22 6.33
CA GLY A 7 9.13 -2.75 4.99
C GLY A 7 8.19 -1.69 4.42
N ALA A 8 6.94 -1.65 4.87
CA ALA A 8 5.92 -0.69 4.45
C ALA A 8 5.55 0.36 5.52
N ALA A 9 6.37 0.50 6.57
CA ALA A 9 6.06 1.32 7.73
C ALA A 9 5.97 2.84 7.45
N GLY A 10 6.46 3.32 6.30
CA GLY A 10 6.54 4.75 5.99
C GLY A 10 5.27 5.35 5.39
N VAL A 11 4.44 4.55 4.71
CA VAL A 11 3.31 5.07 3.93
C VAL A 11 2.22 5.69 4.83
N ILE A 12 1.72 4.93 5.80
CA ILE A 12 0.67 5.37 6.73
C ILE A 12 1.03 6.66 7.48
N PRO A 13 2.19 6.77 8.17
CA PRO A 13 2.55 8.00 8.87
C PRO A 13 2.80 9.17 7.91
N ALA A 14 3.35 8.94 6.72
CA ALA A 14 3.54 10.01 5.74
C ALA A 14 2.22 10.62 5.27
N VAL A 15 1.22 9.78 4.97
CA VAL A 15 -0.11 10.24 4.53
C VAL A 15 -0.89 10.90 5.67
N LEU A 16 -0.80 10.36 6.90
CA LEU A 16 -1.40 11.00 8.07
C LEU A 16 -0.77 12.37 8.35
N HIS A 17 0.55 12.48 8.27
CA HIS A 17 1.26 13.75 8.45
C HIS A 17 0.88 14.74 7.34
N TYR A 18 0.73 14.28 6.10
CA TYR A 18 0.19 15.10 5.01
C TYR A 18 -1.21 15.64 5.36
N ALA A 19 -2.11 14.81 5.87
CA ALA A 19 -3.46 15.24 6.24
C ALA A 19 -3.46 16.30 7.36
N ILE A 20 -2.56 16.15 8.34
CA ILE A 20 -2.40 17.09 9.46
C ILE A 20 -1.87 18.44 8.96
N VAL A 21 -0.86 18.43 8.09
CA VAL A 21 -0.14 19.64 7.67
C VAL A 21 -0.84 20.38 6.54
N PHE A 22 -1.46 19.66 5.60
CA PHE A 22 -1.96 20.24 4.35
C PHE A 22 -3.49 20.16 4.20
N CYS A 23 -4.20 19.43 5.05
CA CYS A 23 -5.65 19.28 4.96
C CYS A 23 -6.39 19.70 6.23
N ASP A 24 -5.68 20.31 7.19
CA ASP A 24 -6.19 20.72 8.51
C ASP A 24 -6.90 19.57 9.26
N LYS A 25 -6.42 18.33 9.09
CA LYS A 25 -6.96 17.13 9.76
C LYS A 25 -6.17 16.76 11.01
N ASN A 26 -6.10 17.69 11.97
CA ASN A 26 -5.22 17.59 13.13
C ASN A 26 -5.93 17.23 14.45
N SER A 27 -7.24 16.97 14.45
CA SER A 27 -7.94 16.58 15.68
C SER A 27 -7.64 15.12 16.05
N ILE A 28 -7.65 14.82 17.36
CA ILE A 28 -7.44 13.44 17.85
C ILE A 28 -8.48 12.49 17.25
N ASP A 29 -9.73 12.93 17.11
CA ASP A 29 -10.81 12.13 16.52
C ASP A 29 -10.53 11.80 15.04
N GLN A 30 -9.94 12.73 14.27
CA GLN A 30 -9.55 12.49 12.88
C GLN A 30 -8.38 11.51 12.79
N VAL A 31 -7.39 11.63 13.68
CA VAL A 31 -6.27 10.68 13.75
C VAL A 31 -6.79 9.27 14.08
N ILE A 32 -7.68 9.14 15.07
CA ILE A 32 -8.31 7.87 15.43
C ILE A 32 -9.11 7.32 14.25
N ARG A 33 -9.94 8.16 13.60
CA ARG A 33 -10.74 7.76 12.43
C ARG A 33 -9.86 7.24 11.30
N PHE A 34 -8.79 7.96 10.98
CA PHE A 34 -7.82 7.56 9.97
C PHE A 34 -7.23 6.17 10.27
N LEU A 35 -6.74 5.96 11.49
CA LEU A 35 -6.14 4.69 11.89
C LEU A 35 -7.14 3.53 11.89
N LEU A 36 -8.39 3.77 12.32
CA LEU A 36 -9.46 2.76 12.29
C LEU A 36 -9.83 2.38 10.85
N THR A 37 -10.01 3.35 9.96
CA THR A 37 -10.33 3.10 8.56
C THR A 37 -9.19 2.38 7.85
N ALA A 38 -7.94 2.82 8.07
CA ALA A 38 -6.76 2.13 7.56
C ALA A 38 -6.71 0.67 8.03
N SER A 39 -6.99 0.44 9.31
CA SER A 39 -6.98 -0.91 9.89
C SER A 39 -8.05 -1.82 9.28
N GLU A 40 -9.25 -1.30 9.04
CA GLU A 40 -10.33 -2.08 8.42
C GLU A 40 -10.01 -2.44 6.97
N ILE A 41 -9.45 -1.51 6.20
CA ILE A 41 -8.97 -1.80 4.84
C ILE A 41 -7.87 -2.88 4.87
N GLY A 42 -6.93 -2.79 5.82
CA GLY A 42 -5.89 -3.82 6.00
C GLY A 42 -6.47 -5.20 6.34
N SER A 43 -7.54 -5.25 7.15
CA SER A 43 -8.28 -6.46 7.50
C SER A 43 -8.91 -7.13 6.27
N ILE A 44 -9.45 -6.34 5.32
CA ILE A 44 -9.98 -6.85 4.05
C ILE A 44 -8.88 -7.58 3.27
N PHE A 45 -7.72 -6.97 3.06
CA PHE A 45 -6.60 -7.61 2.35
C PHE A 45 -6.04 -8.83 3.09
N LYS A 46 -5.97 -8.78 4.42
CA LYS A 46 -5.52 -9.91 5.24
C LYS A 46 -6.43 -11.13 5.10
N LYS A 47 -7.75 -10.92 5.08
CA LYS A 47 -8.76 -12.00 5.00
C LYS A 47 -8.95 -12.51 3.59
N GLY A 48 -8.93 -11.63 2.59
CA GLY A 48 -9.16 -11.99 1.19
C GLY A 48 -7.92 -12.40 0.41
N SER A 49 -6.71 -12.08 0.91
CA SER A 49 -5.44 -12.40 0.27
C SER A 49 -4.33 -12.61 1.31
N THR A 50 -3.40 -11.65 1.46
CA THR A 50 -2.25 -11.73 2.35
C THR A 50 -1.69 -10.34 2.62
N ILE A 51 -0.95 -10.17 3.71
CA ILE A 51 -0.15 -8.97 4.00
C ILE A 51 1.35 -9.28 4.13
N SER A 52 1.75 -10.48 3.72
CA SER A 52 3.12 -10.98 3.83
C SER A 52 3.79 -10.94 2.46
N ALA A 53 4.94 -10.27 2.38
CA ALA A 53 5.75 -10.26 1.16
C ALA A 53 6.29 -11.64 0.80
N ALA A 54 6.73 -12.43 1.79
CA ALA A 54 7.09 -13.83 1.58
C ALA A 54 6.02 -14.66 0.86
N MET A 55 4.73 -14.32 1.02
CA MET A 55 3.65 -15.00 0.28
C MET A 55 3.24 -14.29 -1.00
N GLY A 56 3.16 -12.95 -0.99
CA GLY A 56 2.48 -12.19 -2.04
C GLY A 56 3.31 -11.13 -2.75
N GLY A 57 4.61 -11.02 -2.48
CA GLY A 57 5.44 -9.94 -2.98
C GLY A 57 5.11 -8.59 -2.32
N CYS A 58 5.76 -7.52 -2.79
CA CYS A 58 5.66 -6.20 -2.16
C CYS A 58 4.30 -5.53 -2.39
N GLN A 59 3.49 -6.01 -3.33
CA GLN A 59 2.06 -5.66 -3.42
C GLN A 59 1.32 -5.94 -2.10
N ALA A 60 1.71 -6.98 -1.36
CA ALA A 60 1.10 -7.36 -0.09
C ALA A 60 1.57 -6.50 1.09
N GLU A 61 2.61 -5.68 0.91
CA GLU A 61 3.14 -4.80 1.94
C GLU A 61 2.91 -3.33 1.59
N ILE A 62 3.65 -2.81 0.62
CA ILE A 62 3.57 -1.41 0.17
C ILE A 62 2.23 -1.15 -0.51
N GLY A 63 1.77 -2.08 -1.34
CA GLY A 63 0.46 -1.95 -1.99
C GLY A 63 -0.67 -1.90 -0.97
N VAL A 64 -0.66 -2.81 0.01
CA VAL A 64 -1.67 -2.84 1.08
C VAL A 64 -1.59 -1.57 1.93
N SER A 65 -0.39 -1.14 2.32
CA SER A 65 -0.20 0.10 3.09
C SER A 65 -0.69 1.34 2.32
N SER A 66 -0.43 1.41 1.01
CA SER A 66 -0.94 2.45 0.12
C SER A 66 -2.47 2.45 0.06
N ALA A 67 -3.10 1.28 -0.05
CA ALA A 67 -4.55 1.16 -0.08
C ALA A 67 -5.20 1.54 1.27
N MET A 68 -4.61 1.09 2.38
CA MET A 68 -5.01 1.47 3.73
C MET A 68 -4.97 2.99 3.90
N ALA A 69 -3.86 3.63 3.50
CA ALA A 69 -3.69 5.07 3.62
C ALA A 69 -4.64 5.86 2.71
N ALA A 70 -4.88 5.38 1.48
CA ALA A 70 -5.75 6.05 0.51
C ALA A 70 -7.21 6.11 0.99
N GLY A 71 -7.76 4.98 1.45
CA GLY A 71 -9.12 4.96 1.97
C GLY A 71 -9.25 5.71 3.29
N ALA A 72 -8.25 5.62 4.17
CA ALA A 72 -8.23 6.37 5.42
C ALA A 72 -8.19 7.90 5.21
N LEU A 73 -7.38 8.37 4.26
CA LEU A 73 -7.34 9.79 3.88
C LEU A 73 -8.69 10.23 3.31
N THR A 74 -9.27 9.41 2.43
CA THR A 74 -10.57 9.70 1.81
C THR A 74 -11.69 9.84 2.84
N GLU A 75 -11.72 8.97 3.86
CA GLU A 75 -12.67 9.05 4.96
C GLU A 75 -12.57 10.39 5.71
N ILE A 76 -11.36 10.76 6.17
CA ILE A 76 -11.20 11.98 6.98
C ILE A 76 -11.35 13.27 6.16
N LEU A 77 -11.22 13.19 4.84
CA LEU A 77 -11.54 14.26 3.90
C LEU A 77 -13.04 14.37 3.58
N GLY A 78 -13.87 13.46 4.10
CA GLY A 78 -15.34 13.50 3.96
C GLY A 78 -15.90 12.70 2.79
N GLY A 79 -15.11 11.78 2.23
CA GLY A 79 -15.59 10.86 1.21
C GLY A 79 -16.64 9.88 1.73
N SER A 80 -17.55 9.47 0.86
CA SER A 80 -18.50 8.40 1.19
C SER A 80 -17.79 7.05 1.34
N GLN A 81 -18.43 6.08 2.01
CA GLN A 81 -17.93 4.70 2.09
C GLN A 81 -17.56 4.12 0.72
N ARG A 82 -18.36 4.41 -0.32
CA ARG A 82 -18.09 3.93 -1.68
C ARG A 82 -16.82 4.57 -2.27
N GLN A 83 -16.56 5.84 -1.98
CA GLN A 83 -15.32 6.52 -2.38
C GLN A 83 -14.11 6.03 -1.58
N VAL A 84 -14.27 5.70 -0.30
CA VAL A 84 -13.22 5.08 0.53
C VAL A 84 -12.76 3.76 -0.10
N LEU A 85 -13.72 2.90 -0.47
CA LEU A 85 -13.41 1.63 -1.14
C LEU A 85 -12.78 1.84 -2.51
N MET A 86 -13.25 2.82 -3.29
CA MET A 86 -12.64 3.21 -4.56
C MET A 86 -11.20 3.70 -4.40
N ALA A 87 -10.90 4.54 -3.39
CA ALA A 87 -9.54 5.02 -3.16
C ALA A 87 -8.57 3.89 -2.82
N ALA A 88 -9.02 2.94 -1.97
CA ALA A 88 -8.25 1.75 -1.64
C ALA A 88 -8.03 0.85 -2.86
N GLU A 89 -9.05 0.72 -3.70
CA GLU A 89 -9.04 -0.04 -4.96
C GLU A 89 -8.01 0.54 -5.94
N ILE A 90 -8.12 1.82 -6.31
CA ILE A 90 -7.17 2.52 -7.18
C ILE A 90 -5.73 2.40 -6.66
N ALA A 91 -5.53 2.64 -5.37
CA ALA A 91 -4.20 2.56 -4.77
C ALA A 91 -3.60 1.15 -4.90
N MET A 92 -4.39 0.10 -4.68
CA MET A 92 -3.90 -1.27 -4.83
C MET A 92 -3.72 -1.66 -6.31
N GLU A 93 -4.59 -1.22 -7.22
CA GLU A 93 -4.46 -1.47 -8.65
C GLU A 93 -3.06 -1.08 -9.16
N HIS A 94 -2.57 0.09 -8.73
CA HIS A 94 -1.24 0.60 -9.05
C HIS A 94 -0.06 -0.13 -8.37
N HIS A 95 -0.32 -1.22 -7.64
CA HIS A 95 0.69 -2.07 -7.02
C HIS A 95 0.55 -3.56 -7.38
N LEU A 96 -0.52 -3.98 -8.08
CA LEU A 96 -0.70 -5.37 -8.49
C LEU A 96 0.53 -5.87 -9.30
N GLY A 97 1.01 -7.07 -8.96
CA GLY A 97 2.18 -7.70 -9.56
C GLY A 97 3.53 -7.27 -8.97
N MET A 98 3.56 -6.35 -7.99
CA MET A 98 4.82 -5.87 -7.43
C MET A 98 5.53 -6.96 -6.62
N THR A 99 6.71 -7.37 -7.09
CA THR A 99 7.58 -8.39 -6.48
C THR A 99 8.35 -7.85 -5.27
N CYS A 100 8.85 -8.73 -4.39
CA CYS A 100 9.65 -8.35 -3.23
C CYS A 100 11.06 -8.92 -3.31
N ASP A 101 11.93 -8.27 -4.07
CA ASP A 101 13.29 -8.77 -4.29
C ASP A 101 14.31 -7.62 -4.13
N PRO A 102 14.61 -7.25 -2.88
CA PRO A 102 15.45 -6.10 -2.58
C PRO A 102 16.94 -6.42 -2.71
N ILE A 103 17.75 -5.39 -2.98
CA ILE A 103 19.20 -5.52 -3.15
C ILE A 103 19.81 -6.14 -1.89
N GLY A 104 20.48 -7.27 -2.05
CA GLY A 104 21.15 -7.95 -0.93
C GLY A 104 20.21 -8.49 0.15
N GLY A 105 18.90 -8.58 -0.11
CA GLY A 105 17.92 -8.92 0.91
C GLY A 105 17.66 -7.81 1.94
N LEU A 106 18.17 -6.60 1.72
CA LEU A 106 18.11 -5.50 2.69
C LEU A 106 16.84 -4.66 2.50
N VAL A 107 16.24 -4.21 3.61
CA VAL A 107 15.08 -3.30 3.58
C VAL A 107 15.54 -1.84 3.37
N GLN A 108 16.24 -1.62 2.25
CA GLN A 108 16.76 -0.32 1.84
C GLN A 108 16.31 -0.02 0.41
N VAL A 109 16.91 -0.68 -0.58
CA VAL A 109 16.59 -0.50 -2.00
C VAL A 109 15.87 -1.75 -2.52
N PRO A 110 14.67 -1.62 -3.12
CA PRO A 110 13.93 -0.40 -3.43
C PRO A 110 12.89 -0.01 -2.36
N CYS A 111 13.00 -0.53 -1.14
CA CYS A 111 11.98 -0.40 -0.10
C CYS A 111 11.70 1.07 0.30
N ILE A 112 12.74 1.90 0.38
CA ILE A 112 12.63 3.31 0.78
C ILE A 112 11.84 4.09 -0.27
N GLU A 113 12.26 4.06 -1.53
CA GLU A 113 11.53 4.77 -2.59
C GLU A 113 10.13 4.19 -2.83
N ARG A 114 9.91 2.89 -2.58
CA ARG A 114 8.57 2.30 -2.62
C ARG A 114 7.65 2.87 -1.55
N ASN A 115 8.13 3.20 -0.35
CA ASN A 115 7.30 3.89 0.66
C ASN A 115 6.93 5.30 0.18
N THR A 116 7.88 6.05 -0.41
CA THR A 116 7.62 7.37 -0.98
C THR A 116 6.56 7.30 -2.09
N MET A 117 6.75 6.38 -3.05
CA MET A 117 5.82 6.19 -4.16
C MET A 117 4.45 5.69 -3.68
N GLY A 118 4.40 4.83 -2.67
CA GLY A 118 3.16 4.37 -2.05
C GLY A 118 2.38 5.51 -1.41
N ALA A 119 3.05 6.41 -0.67
CA ALA A 119 2.40 7.57 -0.07
C ALA A 119 1.81 8.52 -1.12
N ILE A 120 2.57 8.82 -2.19
CA ILE A 120 2.08 9.69 -3.28
C ILE A 120 0.90 9.06 -4.02
N LYS A 121 0.97 7.76 -4.31
CA LYS A 121 -0.15 7.03 -4.92
C LYS A 121 -1.39 7.02 -4.03
N ALA A 122 -1.22 6.87 -2.71
CA ALA A 122 -2.33 6.91 -1.76
C ALA A 122 -3.04 8.28 -1.74
N ILE A 123 -2.27 9.37 -1.70
CA ILE A 123 -2.80 10.75 -1.75
C ILE A 123 -3.54 10.98 -3.07
N THR A 124 -2.92 10.58 -4.19
CA THR A 124 -3.50 10.75 -5.53
C THR A 124 -4.77 9.93 -5.70
N ALA A 125 -4.78 8.67 -5.24
CA ALA A 125 -5.95 7.80 -5.28
C ALA A 125 -7.12 8.38 -4.47
N SER A 126 -6.84 8.97 -3.30
CA SER A 126 -7.86 9.67 -2.51
C SER A 126 -8.46 10.86 -3.27
N GLN A 127 -7.63 11.68 -3.91
CA GLN A 127 -8.12 12.81 -4.72
C GLN A 127 -8.97 12.36 -5.90
N LEU A 128 -8.53 11.32 -6.62
CA LEU A 128 -9.29 10.73 -7.73
C LEU A 128 -10.66 10.23 -7.25
N ALA A 129 -10.70 9.51 -6.12
CA ALA A 129 -11.94 8.99 -5.58
C ALA A 129 -12.91 10.09 -5.12
N LEU A 130 -12.40 11.13 -4.45
CA LEU A 130 -13.20 12.27 -4.01
C LEU A 130 -13.81 13.07 -5.18
N GLN A 131 -13.13 13.12 -6.32
CA GLN A 131 -13.58 13.81 -7.52
C GLN A 131 -14.42 12.93 -8.46
N SER A 132 -14.56 11.65 -8.15
CA SER A 132 -15.24 10.66 -9.00
C SER A 132 -16.58 10.21 -8.42
N ASN A 133 -17.50 9.81 -9.28
CA ASN A 133 -18.72 9.12 -8.86
C ASN A 133 -18.44 7.61 -8.74
N PRO A 134 -18.58 6.99 -7.54
CA PRO A 134 -18.37 5.57 -7.35
C PRO A 134 -19.29 4.65 -8.15
N ASP A 135 -20.44 5.14 -8.61
CA ASP A 135 -21.35 4.35 -9.45
C ASP A 135 -20.77 4.06 -10.85
N ASN A 136 -19.77 4.83 -11.27
CA ASN A 136 -19.08 4.64 -12.54
C ASN A 136 -17.85 3.74 -12.43
N ALA A 137 -17.49 3.29 -11.22
CA ALA A 137 -16.36 2.39 -11.01
C ALA A 137 -16.58 1.06 -11.74
N ARG A 138 -15.66 0.71 -12.63
CA ARG A 138 -15.70 -0.57 -13.36
C ARG A 138 -15.04 -1.70 -12.59
N VAL A 139 -14.16 -1.35 -11.67
CA VAL A 139 -13.38 -2.28 -10.86
C VAL A 139 -13.82 -2.10 -9.42
N SER A 140 -14.07 -3.22 -8.73
CA SER A 140 -14.40 -3.23 -7.31
C SER A 140 -13.19 -3.63 -6.48
N LEU A 141 -13.16 -3.18 -5.21
CA LEU A 141 -12.10 -3.58 -4.27
C LEU A 141 -12.01 -5.11 -4.15
N ASP A 142 -13.14 -5.83 -4.13
CA ASP A 142 -13.16 -7.30 -4.08
C ASP A 142 -12.46 -7.94 -5.28
N ALA A 143 -12.68 -7.39 -6.48
CA ALA A 143 -12.01 -7.86 -7.69
C ALA A 143 -10.49 -7.64 -7.60
N VAL A 144 -10.05 -6.49 -7.08
CA VAL A 144 -8.64 -6.19 -6.85
C VAL A 144 -8.02 -7.11 -5.81
N VAL A 145 -8.69 -7.35 -4.68
CA VAL A 145 -8.22 -8.28 -3.62
C VAL A 145 -8.07 -9.69 -4.18
N LYS A 146 -9.05 -10.17 -4.96
CA LYS A 146 -8.99 -11.49 -5.61
C LYS A 146 -7.84 -11.55 -6.62
N THR A 147 -7.64 -10.47 -7.38
CA THR A 147 -6.55 -10.39 -8.36
C THR A 147 -5.18 -10.39 -7.68
N MET A 148 -5.04 -9.67 -6.56
CA MET A 148 -3.85 -9.69 -5.73
C MET A 148 -3.52 -11.10 -5.24
N TRP A 149 -4.53 -11.86 -4.77
CA TRP A 149 -4.36 -13.24 -4.33
C TRP A 149 -3.95 -14.18 -5.48
N GLN A 150 -4.62 -14.07 -6.62
CA GLN A 150 -4.26 -14.86 -7.80
C GLN A 150 -2.81 -14.58 -8.23
N THR A 151 -2.45 -13.31 -8.31
CA THR A 151 -1.09 -12.87 -8.67
C THR A 151 -0.06 -13.36 -7.66
N ALA A 152 -0.38 -13.38 -6.36
CA ALA A 152 0.50 -13.92 -5.32
C ALA A 152 0.76 -15.43 -5.48
N GLN A 153 -0.26 -16.19 -5.90
CA GLN A 153 -0.13 -17.62 -6.16
C GLN A 153 0.70 -17.89 -7.43
N ASP A 154 0.51 -17.07 -8.46
CA ASP A 154 1.20 -17.21 -9.74
C ASP A 154 2.65 -16.68 -9.70
N MET A 155 2.97 -15.84 -8.71
CA MET A 155 4.31 -15.27 -8.53
C MET A 155 5.32 -16.38 -8.19
N ASN A 156 6.35 -16.51 -9.03
CA ASN A 156 7.46 -17.42 -8.78
C ASN A 156 8.12 -17.11 -7.43
N SER A 157 8.47 -18.15 -6.67
CA SER A 157 9.07 -18.04 -5.35
C SER A 157 10.31 -17.14 -5.31
N LYS A 158 11.13 -17.13 -6.37
CA LYS A 158 12.34 -16.29 -6.47
C LYS A 158 12.09 -14.78 -6.57
N TYR A 159 10.85 -14.37 -6.80
CA TYR A 159 10.44 -12.95 -6.86
C TYR A 159 9.60 -12.52 -5.64
N LYS A 160 9.48 -13.40 -4.66
CA LYS A 160 9.01 -13.07 -3.32
C LYS A 160 10.24 -12.72 -2.47
N GLU A 161 10.04 -12.60 -1.16
CA GLU A 161 11.04 -12.17 -0.17
C GLU A 161 12.19 -13.19 0.07
N THR A 162 12.74 -13.78 -0.98
CA THR A 162 13.90 -14.69 -0.90
C THR A 162 15.21 -14.03 -1.30
N ALA A 163 15.15 -12.91 -2.03
CA ALA A 163 16.33 -12.23 -2.60
C ALA A 163 17.15 -13.10 -3.58
N ASP A 164 16.52 -14.13 -4.17
CA ASP A 164 17.16 -15.07 -5.11
C ASP A 164 16.98 -14.66 -6.59
N GLY A 165 16.34 -13.51 -6.85
CA GLY A 165 15.93 -13.11 -8.19
C GLY A 165 16.18 -11.65 -8.52
N GLY A 166 15.32 -11.13 -9.41
CA GLY A 166 15.14 -9.72 -9.76
C GLY A 166 16.35 -8.78 -9.60
N LEU A 167 16.18 -7.73 -8.80
CA LEU A 167 17.22 -6.73 -8.50
C LEU A 167 18.26 -7.28 -7.52
N ALA A 168 17.88 -8.23 -6.66
CA ALA A 168 18.74 -8.75 -5.61
C ALA A 168 20.05 -9.35 -6.15
N VAL A 169 19.98 -10.00 -7.31
CA VAL A 169 21.15 -10.67 -7.94
C VAL A 169 21.87 -9.82 -8.99
N GLN A 170 21.34 -8.65 -9.35
CA GLN A 170 21.88 -7.82 -10.44
C GLN A 170 22.87 -6.76 -9.97
N ILE A 171 22.78 -6.32 -8.70
CA ILE A 171 23.61 -5.25 -8.15
C ILE A 171 24.45 -5.79 -6.98
N PRO A 172 25.78 -5.87 -7.12
CA PRO A 172 26.65 -6.31 -6.03
C PRO A 172 26.75 -5.27 -4.91
N ILE A 173 26.70 -5.72 -3.65
CA ILE A 173 26.81 -4.87 -2.43
C ILE A 173 28.28 -4.49 -2.14
N SER A 174 29.13 -4.35 -3.16
CA SER A 174 30.56 -4.08 -2.98
C SER A 174 30.89 -2.63 -2.62
N ILE A 175 29.90 -1.82 -2.23
CA ILE A 175 30.09 -0.43 -1.79
C ILE A 175 29.60 -0.34 -0.32
N PRO A 176 30.52 -0.31 0.66
CA PRO A 176 30.20 -0.35 2.10
C PRO A 176 29.55 0.92 2.69
N ASP A 177 29.02 1.85 1.89
CA ASP A 177 28.69 3.21 2.33
C ASP A 177 27.20 3.59 2.22
N CYS A 178 26.28 2.69 2.63
CA CYS A 178 24.88 3.02 2.88
C CYS A 178 24.39 2.50 4.24
#